data_AF-A0A2K9BYR0-F1
#
_entry.id   AF-A0A2K9BYR0-F1
#
_cell.length_a   1.000
_cell.length_b   1.000
_cell.length_c   1.000
_cell.angle_alpha   90.00
_cell.angle_beta   90.00
_cell.angle_gamma   90.00
#
_symmetry.space_group_name_H-M   'P 1'
#
loop_
_entity.id
_entity.type
_entity.pdbx_description
1 polymer ?
#
loop_
_entity_poly.entity_id
_entity_poly.type
_entity_poly.pdbx_seq_one_letter_code
_entity_poly.pdbx_strand_id
1 'polypeptide(L)'
;MRHPDSRTGWLTVSVEKTEGVPDYMTPHDLRHTAVSLAIHAGVNPKLVQWIAEHHTFAQTMETYADLYDSDLDECGEALDTEGDSNE
;
A
#
# COMPACT_ATOMS: atom_id res chain seq x y z
N MET A 1 14.44 -7.65 19.01
CA MET A 1 14.46 -6.17 18.85
C MET A 1 13.55 -5.57 19.90
N ARG A 2 14.02 -4.57 20.65
CA ARG A 2 13.18 -3.87 21.63
C ARG A 2 12.17 -3.02 20.83
N HIS A 3 10.88 -3.25 21.02
CA HIS A 3 9.85 -2.46 20.34
C HIS A 3 10.10 -0.98 20.67
N PRO A 4 10.10 -0.08 19.67
CA PRO A 4 10.25 1.34 19.96
C PRO A 4 9.15 1.76 20.95
N ASP A 5 9.59 2.45 22.00
CA ASP A 5 8.70 2.98 23.04
C ASP A 5 7.68 3.92 22.37
N SER A 6 6.39 3.67 22.59
CA SER A 6 5.33 4.44 21.92
C SER A 6 5.19 5.87 22.43
N ARG A 7 5.86 6.22 23.55
CA ARG A 7 5.77 7.54 24.20
C ARG A 7 7.05 8.37 24.03
N THR A 8 8.19 7.74 23.80
CA THR A 8 9.50 8.41 23.69
C THR A 8 10.34 7.92 22.51
N GLY A 9 9.75 7.09 21.65
CA GLY A 9 10.40 6.55 20.46
C GLY A 9 10.70 7.63 19.42
N TRP A 10 11.63 7.31 18.52
CA TRP A 10 12.07 8.21 17.46
C TRP A 10 10.91 8.74 16.61
N LEU A 11 9.88 7.93 16.35
CA LEU A 11 8.72 8.34 15.55
C LEU A 11 7.87 9.38 16.29
N THR A 12 7.57 9.16 17.57
CA THR A 12 6.83 10.13 18.42
C THR A 12 7.53 11.48 18.43
N VAL A 13 8.85 11.48 18.66
CA VAL A 13 9.66 12.72 18.65
C VAL A 13 9.67 13.39 17.28
N SER A 14 9.61 12.63 16.19
CA SER A 14 9.60 13.18 14.83
C SER A 14 8.26 13.79 14.48
N VAL A 15 7.16 13.15 14.87
CA VAL A 15 5.79 13.65 14.72
C VAL A 15 5.61 14.96 15.48
N GLU A 16 6.03 15.02 16.74
CA GLU A 16 5.95 16.23 17.57
C GLU A 16 6.71 17.43 16.97
N LYS A 17 7.80 17.17 16.24
CA LYS A 17 8.67 18.20 15.67
C LYS A 17 8.26 18.65 14.26
N THR A 18 7.33 17.96 13.62
CA THR A 18 6.97 18.23 12.22
C THR A 18 5.63 18.95 12.15
N GLU A 19 5.62 20.18 11.62
CA GLU A 19 4.37 20.92 11.43
C GLU A 19 3.47 20.23 10.40
N GLY A 20 2.16 20.17 10.69
CA GLY A 20 1.15 19.59 9.80
C GLY A 20 1.00 18.07 9.89
N VAL A 21 1.74 17.39 10.77
CA VAL A 21 1.59 15.94 11.01
C VAL A 21 0.74 15.71 12.27
N PRO A 22 -0.29 14.85 12.22
CA PRO A 22 -1.09 14.52 13.41
C PRO A 22 -0.27 13.83 14.50
N ASP A 23 -0.50 14.22 15.76
CA ASP A 23 0.16 13.69 16.96
C ASP A 23 -0.12 12.20 17.22
N TYR A 24 -1.23 11.69 16.72
CA TYR A 24 -1.64 10.29 16.82
C TYR A 24 -1.11 9.39 15.69
N MET A 25 -0.29 9.90 14.78
CA MET A 25 0.23 9.11 13.66
C MET A 25 1.03 7.91 14.16
N THR A 26 0.72 6.73 13.61
CA THR A 26 1.33 5.46 13.97
C THR A 26 2.20 4.91 12.83
N PRO A 27 3.10 3.95 13.11
CA PRO A 27 3.77 3.20 12.04
C PRO A 27 2.81 2.49 11.08
N HIS A 28 1.58 2.19 11.52
CA HIS A 28 0.57 1.54 10.68
C HIS A 28 0.08 2.47 9.57
N ASP A 29 -0.07 3.76 9.85
CA ASP A 29 -0.46 4.77 8.86
C ASP A 29 0.60 4.94 7.77
N LEU A 30 1.87 4.87 8.16
CA LEU A 30 3.00 4.85 7.21
C LEU A 30 2.99 3.58 6.35
N ARG A 31 2.63 2.42 6.93
CA ARG A 31 2.47 1.17 6.17
C ARG A 31 1.34 1.28 5.15
N HIS A 32 0.19 1.83 5.54
CA HIS A 32 -0.91 2.10 4.60
C HIS A 32 -0.47 2.98 3.44
N THR A 33 0.24 4.08 3.74
CA THR A 33 0.74 5.00 2.72
C THR A 33 1.71 4.31 1.75
N ALA A 34 2.64 3.50 2.27
CA ALA A 34 3.59 2.76 1.43
C ALA A 34 2.89 1.73 0.52
N VAL A 35 1.86 1.05 1.03
CA VAL A 35 1.06 0.13 0.24
C VAL A 35 0.29 0.86 -0.85
N SER A 36 -0.42 1.94 -0.52
CA SER A 36 -1.17 2.73 -1.52
C SER A 36 -0.27 3.25 -2.64
N LEU A 37 0.94 3.72 -2.31
CA LEU A 37 1.92 4.14 -3.32
C LEU A 37 2.43 2.98 -4.19
N ALA A 38 2.66 1.81 -3.60
CA ALA A 38 3.07 0.63 -4.36
C ALA A 38 1.99 0.19 -5.35
N ILE A 39 0.72 0.21 -4.94
CA ILE A 39 -0.41 -0.09 -5.81
C ILE A 39 -0.50 0.90 -6.97
N HIS A 40 -0.44 2.21 -6.67
CA HIS A 40 -0.43 3.25 -7.70
C HIS A 40 0.76 3.17 -8.66
N ALA A 41 1.88 2.57 -8.24
CA ALA A 41 3.04 2.34 -9.10
C ALA A 41 2.92 1.06 -9.95
N GLY A 42 1.78 0.36 -9.93
CA GLY A 42 1.56 -0.89 -10.66
C GLY A 42 2.32 -2.08 -10.09
N VAL A 43 2.70 -2.04 -8.81
CA VAL A 43 3.40 -3.16 -8.17
C VAL A 43 2.46 -4.35 -8.04
N ASN A 44 2.95 -5.53 -8.41
CA ASN A 44 2.17 -6.76 -8.34
C ASN A 44 1.56 -6.98 -6.93
N PRO A 45 0.27 -7.34 -6.82
CA PRO A 45 -0.44 -7.45 -5.54
C PRO A 45 0.18 -8.48 -4.58
N LYS A 46 0.86 -9.50 -5.12
CA LYS A 46 1.60 -10.47 -4.31
C LYS A 46 2.86 -9.88 -3.68
N LEU A 47 3.50 -8.90 -4.32
CA LEU A 47 4.62 -8.15 -3.73
C LEU A 47 4.12 -7.13 -2.70
N VAL A 48 2.95 -6.52 -2.94
CA VAL A 48 2.29 -5.64 -1.97
C VAL A 48 2.00 -6.36 -0.65
N GLN A 49 1.68 -7.67 -0.69
CA GLN A 49 1.52 -8.48 0.52
C GLN A 49 2.77 -8.47 1.43
N TRP A 50 3.97 -8.41 0.84
CA TRP A 50 5.23 -8.43 1.60
C TRP A 50 5.45 -7.08 2.28
N ILE A 51 5.08 -5.98 1.61
CA ILE A 51 5.13 -4.62 2.16
C ILE A 51 4.10 -4.46 3.29
N ALA A 52 2.92 -5.05 3.13
CA ALA A 52 1.89 -5.06 4.17
C ALA A 52 2.24 -5.97 5.37
N GLU A 53 3.20 -6.89 5.20
CA GLU A 53 3.54 -7.98 6.13
C GLU A 53 2.31 -8.81 6.56
N HIS A 54 1.36 -9.00 5.65
CA HIS A 54 0.15 -9.77 5.93
C HIS A 54 0.38 -11.27 5.74
N HIS A 55 -0.07 -12.06 6.72
CA HIS A 55 0.05 -13.52 6.72
C HIS A 55 -0.67 -14.17 5.53
N THR A 56 -1.77 -13.59 5.08
CA THR A 56 -2.55 -14.10 3.94
C THR A 56 -2.86 -12.97 2.97
N PHE A 57 -2.96 -13.32 1.68
CA PHE A 57 -3.34 -12.38 0.63
C PHE A 57 -4.75 -11.80 0.85
N ALA A 58 -5.67 -12.60 1.40
CA ALA A 58 -7.02 -12.18 1.75
C ALA A 58 -7.02 -10.95 2.67
N GLN A 59 -6.17 -10.92 3.71
CA GLN A 59 -6.07 -9.76 4.62
C GLN A 59 -5.62 -8.48 3.88
N THR A 60 -4.74 -8.62 2.89
CA THR A 60 -4.35 -7.49 2.03
C THR A 60 -5.50 -7.04 1.14
N MET A 61 -6.20 -7.97 0.48
CA MET A 61 -7.27 -7.61 -0.44
C MET A 61 -8.52 -7.08 0.26
N GLU A 62 -8.84 -7.53 1.47
CA GLU A 62 -9.93 -6.95 2.27
C GLU A 62 -9.73 -5.45 2.55
N THR A 63 -8.48 -4.98 2.54
CA THR A 63 -8.13 -3.58 2.87
C THR A 63 -7.87 -2.73 1.63
N TYR A 64 -7.31 -3.31 0.57
CA TYR A 64 -6.78 -2.54 -0.57
C TYR A 64 -7.38 -2.88 -1.92
N ALA A 65 -8.36 -3.80 -2.01
CA ALA A 65 -8.96 -4.19 -3.29
C ALA A 65 -9.49 -2.99 -4.09
N ASP A 66 -10.12 -2.03 -3.43
CA ASP A 66 -10.72 -0.85 -4.07
C ASP A 66 -9.69 0.05 -4.78
N LEU A 67 -8.39 -0.09 -4.46
CA LEU A 67 -7.33 0.66 -5.12
C LEU A 67 -6.90 0.06 -6.47
N TYR A 68 -7.40 -1.12 -6.84
CA TYR A 68 -7.11 -1.83 -8.09
C TYR A 68 -8.28 -1.80 -9.09
N ASP A 69 -9.31 -0.97 -8.88
CA ASP A 69 -10.51 -0.97 -9.72
C ASP A 69 -10.20 -0.61 -11.18
N SER A 70 -9.21 0.27 -11.41
CA SER A 70 -8.72 0.64 -12.75
C SER A 70 -7.91 -0.45 -13.46
N ASP A 71 -7.30 -1.38 -12.72
CA ASP A 71 -6.46 -2.43 -13.31
C ASP A 71 -7.27 -3.40 -14.16
N LEU A 72 -8.56 -3.58 -13.86
CA LEU A 72 -9.46 -4.44 -14.65
C LEU A 72 -9.74 -3.84 -16.03
N ASP A 73 -9.97 -2.53 -16.09
CA ASP A 73 -10.19 -1.81 -17.34
C ASP A 73 -8.92 -1.83 -18.20
N GLU A 74 -7.75 -1.56 -17.60
CA GLU A 74 -6.45 -1.66 -18.27
C GLU A 74 -6.16 -3.07 -18.81
N CYS A 75 -6.50 -4.12 -18.03
CA CYS A 75 -6.40 -5.50 -18.51
C CYS A 75 -7.32 -5.79 -19.69
N GLY A 76 -8.54 -5.23 -19.70
CA GLY A 76 -9.48 -5.37 -20.80
C GLY A 76 -8.94 -4.76 -22.09
N GLU A 77 -8.46 -3.52 -22.01
CA GLU A 77 -7.85 -2.81 -23.15
C GLU A 77 -6.61 -3.53 -23.70
N ALA A 78 -5.77 -4.08 -22.81
CA ALA A 78 -4.60 -4.85 -23.22
C ALA A 78 -4.97 -6.13 -23.98
N LEU A 79 -6.01 -6.84 -23.54
CA LEU A 79 -6.48 -8.07 -24.21
C LEU A 79 -7.13 -7.77 -25.57
N ASP A 80 -7.92 -6.70 -25.67
CA ASP A 80 -8.52 -6.28 -26.95
C ASP A 80 -7.46 -5.87 -27.97
N THR A 81 -6.39 -5.18 -27.52
CA THR A 81 -5.26 -4.76 -28.37
C THR A 81 -4.51 -5.97 -28.96
N GLU A 82 -4.27 -7.01 -28.15
CA GLU A 82 -3.62 -8.25 -28.62
C GLU A 82 -4.54 -9.02 -29.58
N GLY A 83 -5.85 -9.04 -29.33
CA GLY A 83 -6.84 -9.67 -30.21
C GLY A 83 -6.90 -9.07 -31.62
N ASP A 84 -6.84 -7.74 -31.72
CA ASP A 84 -6.94 -6.98 -32.98
C ASP A 84 -5.64 -7.03 -33.82
N SER A 85 -4.51 -7.37 -33.19
CA SER A 85 -3.21 -7.51 -33.86
C SER A 85 -2.94 -8.91 -34.44
N ASN A 86 -3.83 -9.87 -34.20
CA ASN A 86 -3.75 -11.24 -34.72
C ASN A 86 -4.73 -11.52 -35.88
N GLU A 87 -5.27 -10.48 -36.51
CA GLU A 87 -6.04 -10.52 -37.78
C GLU A 87 -5.26 -9.91 -38.96
#